data_AF-A0A2W7CAP5-F1
#
_entry.id   AF-A0A2W7CAP5-F1
#
_cell.length_a   1.000
_cell.length_b   1.000
_cell.length_c   1.000
_cell.angle_alpha   90.00
_cell.angle_beta   90.00
_cell.angle_gamma   90.00
#
_symmetry.space_group_name_H-M   'P 1'
#
loop_
_entity.id
_entity.type
_entity.pdbx_description
1 polymer ?
#
loop_
_entity_poly.entity_id
_entity_poly.type
_entity_poly.pdbx_seq_one_letter_code
_entity_poly.pdbx_strand_id
1 'polypeptide(L)'
;MSLLPSFVIVFDTSALLAGKTREWQQFSQLGECLLTEGVLEAMTGLCDRAPEPAIEATAREFTRFYPTSGWQVSLAIAEHPLLKPTEGHSLSQRARLSLEVLKCAYGVARRRRDSLVIVVANEQPMLQKIQGLNAKNLCGIPLAALIQWSRTQRRPAAVAHYLQLTRSPETAANSATSRQTISSKPYISKPTGRLATAPTPVLSRSIHKTPARRPAHWSRLVANSVNLIMIVTVSAIAWRFISPVSFNQIWQQIPIVGK
;
A
#
# COMPACT_ATOMS: atom_id res chain seq x y z
N MET A 1 -22.59 5.52 15.37
CA MET A 1 -21.89 5.87 14.12
C MET A 1 -20.46 5.35 14.22
N SER A 2 -20.02 4.41 13.38
CA SER A 2 -18.62 3.96 13.41
C SER A 2 -17.74 5.05 12.82
N LEU A 3 -17.04 5.80 13.66
CA LEU A 3 -16.02 6.74 13.22
C LEU A 3 -14.98 5.96 12.41
N LEU A 4 -14.65 6.44 11.20
CA LEU A 4 -13.53 5.89 10.45
C LEU A 4 -12.25 6.11 11.27
N PRO A 5 -11.33 5.12 11.31
CA PRO A 5 -10.07 5.30 12.02
C PRO A 5 -9.29 6.46 11.41
N SER A 6 -8.57 7.21 12.25
CA SER A 6 -7.67 8.26 11.81
C SER A 6 -6.47 7.66 11.05
N PHE A 7 -5.90 8.43 10.13
CA PHE A 7 -4.72 8.02 9.38
C PHE A 7 -3.47 8.64 9.97
N VAL A 8 -2.43 7.81 10.14
CA VAL A 8 -1.09 8.25 10.50
C VAL A 8 -0.14 7.79 9.39
N ILE A 9 0.58 8.73 8.79
CA ILE A 9 1.36 8.52 7.58
C ILE A 9 2.84 8.69 7.91
N VAL A 10 3.62 7.61 7.85
CA VAL A 10 5.05 7.61 8.17
C VAL A 10 5.85 7.61 6.87
N PHE A 11 6.77 8.55 6.70
CA PHE A 11 7.56 8.69 5.47
C PHE A 11 9.01 8.22 5.67
N ASP A 12 9.54 7.55 4.65
CA ASP A 12 10.99 7.34 4.50
C ASP A 12 11.62 8.45 3.65
N THR A 13 12.96 8.51 3.63
CA THR A 13 13.69 9.46 2.79
C THR A 13 13.42 9.28 1.30
N SER A 14 13.17 8.05 0.83
CA SER A 14 12.91 7.80 -0.59
C SER A 14 11.58 8.40 -1.08
N ALA A 15 10.55 8.39 -0.23
CA ALA A 15 9.26 9.02 -0.50
C ALA A 15 9.35 10.54 -0.42
N LEU A 16 10.13 11.08 0.52
CA LEU A 16 10.34 12.53 0.61
C LEU A 16 11.06 13.07 -0.62
N LEU A 17 12.19 12.47 -1.00
CA LEU A 17 13.01 12.92 -2.13
C LEU A 17 12.32 12.80 -3.49
N ALA A 18 11.34 11.90 -3.62
CA ALA A 18 10.53 11.76 -4.83
C ALA A 18 9.31 12.69 -4.86
N GLY A 19 8.98 13.34 -3.73
CA GLY A 19 7.85 14.25 -3.61
C GLY A 19 8.23 15.72 -3.85
N LYS A 20 7.22 16.59 -3.76
CA LYS A 20 7.36 18.06 -3.90
C LYS A 20 6.49 18.77 -2.86
N THR A 21 6.74 20.06 -2.58
CA THR A 21 5.98 20.83 -1.56
C THR A 21 4.47 20.72 -1.71
N ARG A 22 3.96 20.87 -2.94
CA ARG A 22 2.52 20.78 -3.19
C ARG A 22 1.94 19.42 -2.77
N GLU A 23 2.69 18.35 -2.95
CA GLU A 23 2.25 17.00 -2.60
C GLU A 23 2.31 16.79 -1.09
N TRP A 24 3.41 17.21 -0.44
CA TRP A 24 3.54 17.14 1.02
C TRP A 24 2.42 17.91 1.74
N GLN A 25 2.05 19.10 1.25
CA GLN A 25 0.90 19.86 1.76
C GLN A 25 -0.41 19.10 1.63
N GLN A 26 -0.62 18.40 0.52
CA GLN A 26 -1.83 17.59 0.32
C GLN A 26 -1.85 16.35 1.21
N PHE A 27 -0.69 15.77 1.53
CA PHE A 27 -0.61 14.62 2.42
C PHE A 27 -1.04 14.97 3.85
N SER A 28 -0.75 16.18 4.33
CA SER A 28 -1.24 16.67 5.63
C SER A 28 -2.78 16.69 5.74
N GLN A 29 -3.50 16.75 4.61
CA GLN A 29 -4.96 16.73 4.60
C GLN A 29 -5.53 15.30 4.73
N LEU A 30 -4.72 14.28 4.45
CA LEU A 30 -5.12 12.89 4.56
C LEU A 30 -4.99 12.35 5.98
N GLY A 31 -4.05 12.87 6.77
CA GLY A 31 -3.81 12.41 8.13
C GLY A 31 -2.57 13.04 8.76
N GLU A 32 -2.26 12.60 9.97
CA GLU A 32 -1.06 13.03 10.70
C GLU A 32 0.19 12.48 10.01
N CYS A 33 1.09 13.36 9.60
CA CYS A 33 2.32 12.99 8.92
C CYS A 33 3.49 12.93 9.91
N LEU A 34 4.17 11.78 9.94
CA LEU A 34 5.26 11.48 10.85
C LEU A 34 6.57 11.19 10.12
N LEU A 35 7.65 11.62 10.75
CA LEU A 35 9.03 11.29 10.40
C LEU A 35 9.71 10.63 11.58
N THR A 36 10.84 9.97 11.33
CA THR A 36 11.80 9.67 12.40
C THR A 36 12.86 10.76 12.47
N GLU A 37 13.57 10.83 13.59
CA GLU A 37 14.68 11.77 13.77
C GLU A 37 15.76 11.54 12.70
N GLY A 38 16.15 10.28 12.46
CA GLY A 38 17.13 9.96 11.43
C GLY A 38 16.71 10.35 10.02
N VAL A 39 15.41 10.29 9.69
CA VAL A 39 14.92 10.77 8.38
C VAL A 39 15.06 12.29 8.27
N LEU A 40 14.70 13.03 9.32
CA LEU A 40 14.81 14.50 9.32
C LEU A 40 16.29 14.95 9.25
N GLU A 41 17.16 14.29 10.00
CA GLU A 41 18.61 14.54 9.96
C GLU A 41 19.19 14.22 8.58
N ALA A 42 18.78 13.11 7.97
CA ALA A 42 19.22 12.75 6.63
C ALA A 42 18.78 13.78 5.58
N MET A 43 17.54 14.27 5.65
CA MET A 43 17.07 15.35 4.77
C MET A 43 17.88 16.63 4.98
N THR A 44 18.18 17.00 6.23
CA THR A 44 19.00 18.18 6.55
C THR A 44 20.42 18.02 6.02
N GLY A 45 21.03 16.85 6.18
CA GLY A 45 22.38 16.58 5.69
C GLY A 45 22.49 16.63 4.16
N LEU A 46 21.42 16.26 3.44
CA LEU A 46 21.34 16.33 1.99
C LEU A 46 21.26 17.77 1.45
N CYS A 47 20.98 18.78 2.29
CA CYS A 47 20.96 20.18 1.86
C CYS A 47 22.33 20.70 1.39
N ASP A 48 23.43 20.08 1.85
CA ASP A 48 24.80 20.51 1.55
C ASP A 48 25.70 19.38 1.01
N ARG A 49 25.26 18.12 1.15
CA ARG A 49 26.06 16.91 0.84
C ARG A 49 25.33 15.91 -0.04
N ALA A 50 24.36 16.37 -0.83
CA ALA A 50 23.67 15.50 -1.79
C ALA A 50 24.60 15.15 -2.97
N PRO A 51 24.49 13.92 -3.51
CA PRO A 51 25.29 13.49 -4.66
C PRO A 51 24.84 14.16 -5.97
N GLU A 52 23.60 14.64 -6.04
CA GLU A 52 23.00 15.26 -7.21
C GLU A 52 22.32 16.59 -6.85
N PRO A 53 22.44 17.64 -7.69
CA PRO A 53 21.80 18.94 -7.42
C PRO A 53 20.28 18.85 -7.28
N ALA A 54 19.63 17.92 -7.97
CA ALA A 54 18.19 17.72 -7.86
C ALA A 54 17.78 17.19 -6.47
N ILE A 55 18.59 16.30 -5.89
CA ILE A 55 18.36 15.77 -4.53
C ILE A 55 18.58 16.89 -3.51
N GLU A 56 19.64 17.69 -3.67
CA GLU A 56 19.92 18.86 -2.83
C GLU A 56 18.74 19.85 -2.84
N ALA A 57 18.23 20.17 -4.03
CA ALA A 57 17.13 21.09 -4.21
C ALA A 57 15.86 20.61 -3.49
N THR A 58 15.49 19.34 -3.67
CA THR A 58 14.34 18.74 -2.97
C THR A 58 14.55 18.71 -1.46
N ALA A 59 15.75 18.38 -0.99
CA ALA A 59 16.08 18.37 0.44
C ALA A 59 15.94 19.77 1.07
N ARG A 60 16.43 20.81 0.38
CA ARG A 60 16.27 22.21 0.81
C ARG A 60 14.82 22.68 0.76
N GLU A 61 14.05 22.22 -0.23
CA GLU A 61 12.62 22.50 -0.30
C GLU A 61 11.88 21.87 0.89
N PHE A 62 12.14 20.60 1.18
CA PHE A 62 11.55 19.90 2.32
C PHE A 62 11.93 20.54 3.66
N THR A 63 13.21 20.89 3.84
CA THR A 63 13.72 21.51 5.07
C THR A 63 13.09 22.88 5.33
N ARG A 64 12.75 23.64 4.27
CA ARG A 64 11.96 24.89 4.38
C ARG A 64 10.49 24.64 4.68
N PHE A 65 9.92 23.59 4.12
CA PHE A 65 8.52 23.21 4.33
C PHE A 65 8.26 22.69 5.76
N TYR A 66 9.11 21.81 6.27
CA TYR A 66 8.88 21.05 7.50
C TYR A 66 8.47 21.91 8.72
N PRO A 67 9.16 23.02 9.07
CA PRO A 67 8.84 23.79 10.28
C PRO A 67 7.42 24.36 10.32
N THR A 68 6.79 24.57 9.16
CA THR A 68 5.43 25.14 9.05
C THR A 68 4.38 24.12 8.62
N SER A 69 4.79 22.87 8.41
CA SER A 69 3.94 21.83 7.82
C SER A 69 2.95 21.17 8.78
N GLY A 70 3.20 21.27 10.10
CA GLY A 70 2.51 20.49 11.13
C GLY A 70 2.90 19.01 11.20
N TRP A 71 3.88 18.57 10.40
CA TRP A 71 4.43 17.21 10.47
C TRP A 71 5.23 17.06 11.76
N GLN A 72 5.28 15.84 12.30
CA GLN A 72 5.91 15.59 13.60
C GLN A 72 7.01 14.53 13.50
N VAL A 73 8.04 14.67 14.34
CA VAL A 73 8.99 13.59 14.59
C VAL A 73 8.41 12.65 15.64
N SER A 74 8.44 11.36 15.36
CA SER A 74 8.01 10.32 16.29
C SER A 74 9.18 9.55 16.86
N LEU A 75 9.22 9.47 18.19
CA LEU A 75 10.16 8.65 18.96
C LEU A 75 9.56 7.27 19.32
N ALA A 76 8.42 6.92 18.73
CA ALA A 76 7.88 5.58 18.92
C ALA A 76 8.85 4.57 18.31
N ILE A 77 9.21 3.55 19.07
CA ILE A 77 10.04 2.44 18.61
C ILE A 77 9.47 1.17 19.25
N ALA A 78 9.37 0.11 18.46
CA ALA A 78 9.06 -1.22 18.96
C ALA A 78 9.90 -2.28 18.24
N GLU A 79 10.32 -3.29 19.00
CA GLU A 79 11.05 -4.43 18.48
C GLU A 79 10.11 -5.46 17.85
N HIS A 80 10.58 -6.12 16.80
CA HIS A 80 9.91 -7.23 16.13
C HIS A 80 10.98 -8.18 15.54
N PRO A 81 10.78 -9.50 15.51
CA PRO A 81 11.77 -10.44 14.97
C PRO A 81 12.24 -10.13 13.55
N LEU A 82 11.34 -9.66 12.68
CA LEU A 82 11.66 -9.25 11.31
C LEU A 82 12.36 -7.87 11.19
N LEU A 83 12.44 -7.11 12.28
CA LEU A 83 13.05 -5.79 12.36
C LEU A 83 14.39 -5.81 13.11
N LYS A 84 15.08 -6.94 13.04
CA LYS A 84 16.47 -7.04 13.50
C LYS A 84 17.44 -6.72 12.35
N PRO A 85 18.55 -6.03 12.63
CA PRO A 85 19.68 -5.99 11.71
C PRO A 85 20.10 -7.43 11.35
N THR A 86 20.52 -7.67 10.11
CA THR A 86 21.16 -8.93 9.75
C THR A 86 22.49 -9.03 10.50
N GLU A 87 22.67 -10.09 11.29
CA GLU A 87 23.86 -10.29 12.12
C GLU A 87 25.14 -10.33 11.27
N GLY A 88 26.24 -9.76 11.80
CA GLY A 88 27.56 -9.81 11.15
C GLY A 88 27.84 -8.79 10.05
N HIS A 89 26.87 -7.92 9.69
CA HIS A 89 27.06 -6.89 8.66
C HIS A 89 26.82 -5.48 9.18
N SER A 90 27.76 -4.56 8.93
CA SER A 90 27.53 -3.13 9.14
C SER A 90 26.46 -2.66 8.15
N LEU A 91 25.29 -2.27 8.65
CA LEU A 91 24.23 -1.72 7.81
C LEU A 91 24.71 -0.44 7.12
N SER A 92 24.39 -0.28 5.84
CA SER A 92 24.51 1.01 5.14
C SER A 92 23.62 2.06 5.82
N GLN A 93 23.94 3.35 5.65
CA GLN A 93 23.13 4.44 6.20
C GLN A 93 21.66 4.32 5.79
N ARG A 94 21.41 4.05 4.50
CA ARG A 94 20.07 3.81 3.96
C ARG A 94 19.35 2.67 4.68
N ALA A 95 20.02 1.52 4.87
CA ALA A 95 19.42 0.39 5.55
C ALA A 95 19.11 0.67 7.04
N ARG A 96 19.92 1.49 7.72
CA ARG A 96 19.65 1.94 9.10
C ARG A 96 18.40 2.81 9.17
N LEU A 97 18.28 3.79 8.27
CA LEU A 97 17.12 4.67 8.20
C LEU A 97 15.84 3.89 7.88
N SER A 98 15.88 2.98 6.91
CA SER A 98 14.71 2.13 6.61
C SER A 98 14.32 1.26 7.81
N LEU A 99 15.29 0.73 8.56
CA LEU A 99 15.02 -0.05 9.76
C LEU A 99 14.38 0.80 10.87
N GLU A 100 14.90 2.01 11.08
CA GLU A 100 14.36 2.97 12.05
C GLU A 100 12.91 3.33 11.74
N VAL A 101 12.60 3.67 10.48
CA VAL A 101 11.23 3.96 10.02
C VAL A 101 10.30 2.77 10.24
N LEU A 102 10.75 1.54 9.94
CA LEU A 102 9.96 0.33 10.17
C LEU A 102 9.66 0.10 11.67
N LYS A 103 10.67 0.24 12.53
CA LYS A 103 10.50 0.13 13.99
C LYS A 103 9.58 1.22 14.52
N CYS A 104 9.67 2.42 13.97
CA CYS A 104 8.82 3.52 14.33
C CYS A 104 7.37 3.28 13.94
N ALA A 105 7.10 2.96 12.67
CA ALA A 105 5.77 2.67 12.20
C ALA A 105 5.11 1.51 12.98
N TYR A 106 5.86 0.45 13.27
CA TYR A 106 5.38 -0.64 14.11
C TYR A 106 5.09 -0.19 15.56
N GLY A 107 5.96 0.62 16.14
CA GLY A 107 5.75 1.22 17.46
C GLY A 107 4.51 2.10 17.53
N VAL A 108 4.30 2.97 16.53
CA VAL A 108 3.10 3.80 16.40
C VAL A 108 1.85 2.92 16.28
N ALA A 109 1.86 1.90 15.41
CA ALA A 109 0.73 1.01 15.21
C ALA A 109 0.33 0.27 16.50
N ARG A 110 1.31 -0.16 17.31
CA ARG A 110 1.05 -0.79 18.61
C ARG A 110 0.44 0.16 19.64
N ARG A 111 0.82 1.44 19.63
CA ARG A 111 0.34 2.47 20.57
C ARG A 111 -1.03 3.03 20.18
N ARG A 112 -1.31 3.19 18.88
CA ARG A 112 -2.52 3.81 18.34
C ARG A 112 -3.38 2.78 17.60
N ARG A 113 -4.09 1.94 18.36
CA ARG A 113 -4.88 0.82 17.81
C ARG A 113 -6.13 1.25 17.04
N ASP A 114 -6.58 2.47 17.29
CA ASP A 114 -7.72 3.16 16.66
C ASP A 114 -7.34 3.92 15.38
N SER A 115 -6.04 4.01 15.07
CA SER A 115 -5.51 4.60 13.83
C SER A 115 -5.01 3.54 12.87
N LEU A 116 -5.15 3.79 11.57
CA LEU A 116 -4.43 3.04 10.53
C LEU A 116 -3.10 3.75 10.24
N VAL A 117 -2.00 3.05 10.51
CA VAL A 117 -0.64 3.52 10.20
C VAL A 117 -0.29 3.11 8.78
N ILE A 118 0.17 4.07 7.99
CA ILE A 118 0.52 3.91 6.59
C ILE A 118 1.98 4.29 6.42
N VAL A 119 2.83 3.36 6.05
CA VAL A 119 4.21 3.66 5.67
C VAL A 119 4.26 3.97 4.18
N VAL A 120 4.87 5.09 3.84
CA VAL A 120 5.05 5.53 2.46
C VAL A 120 6.52 5.35 2.13
N ALA A 121 6.80 4.39 1.24
CA ALA A 121 8.15 4.07 0.83
C ALA A 121 8.15 3.57 -0.62
N ASN A 122 9.17 3.94 -1.39
CA ASN A 122 9.33 3.47 -2.77
C ASN A 122 10.13 2.16 -2.87
N GLU A 123 10.73 1.72 -1.76
CA GLU A 123 11.49 0.47 -1.69
C GLU A 123 10.60 -0.76 -1.49
N GLN A 124 10.57 -1.63 -2.51
CA GLN A 124 9.83 -2.89 -2.42
C GLN A 124 10.22 -3.79 -1.23
N PRO A 125 11.51 -3.93 -0.86
CA PRO A 125 11.89 -4.73 0.31
C PRO A 125 11.29 -4.20 1.63
N MET A 126 11.13 -2.88 1.76
CA MET A 126 10.52 -2.27 2.93
C MET A 126 9.02 -2.55 2.98
N LEU A 127 8.32 -2.41 1.85
CA LEU A 127 6.90 -2.73 1.73
C LEU A 127 6.60 -4.21 2.04
N GLN A 128 7.47 -5.12 1.59
CA GLN A 128 7.38 -6.54 1.92
C GLN A 128 7.57 -6.81 3.42
N LYS A 129 8.57 -6.15 4.05
CA LYS A 129 8.78 -6.28 5.50
C LYS A 129 7.55 -5.85 6.30
N ILE A 130 6.91 -4.74 5.92
CA ILE A 130 5.69 -4.24 6.57
C ILE A 130 4.57 -5.28 6.53
N GLN A 131 4.35 -5.89 5.38
CA GLN A 131 3.35 -6.97 5.24
C GLN A 131 3.69 -8.15 6.16
N GLY A 132 4.97 -8.51 6.28
CA GLY A 132 5.43 -9.58 7.17
C GLY A 132 5.26 -9.29 8.67
N LEU A 133 5.08 -8.02 9.09
CA LEU A 133 4.83 -7.67 10.50
C LEU A 133 3.46 -8.14 11.00
N ASN A 134 2.53 -8.47 10.09
CA ASN A 134 1.19 -8.97 10.42
C ASN A 134 0.40 -8.10 11.42
N ALA A 135 0.65 -6.79 11.44
CA ALA A 135 -0.08 -5.85 12.29
C ALA A 135 -1.40 -5.42 11.62
N LYS A 136 -2.54 -5.64 12.30
CA LYS A 136 -3.89 -5.41 11.76
C LYS A 136 -4.16 -3.96 11.31
N ASN A 137 -3.44 -2.99 11.87
CA ASN A 137 -3.60 -1.56 11.63
C ASN A 137 -2.32 -0.90 11.05
N LEU A 138 -1.50 -1.65 10.31
CA LEU A 138 -0.28 -1.14 9.67
C LEU A 138 -0.18 -1.65 8.23
N CYS A 139 -0.07 -0.75 7.26
CA CYS A 139 0.18 -1.12 5.88
C CYS A 139 1.25 -0.25 5.22
N GLY A 140 1.82 -0.74 4.12
CA GLY A 140 2.76 0.00 3.29
C GLY A 140 2.16 0.31 1.93
N ILE A 141 2.43 1.50 1.40
CA ILE A 141 2.09 1.89 0.02
C ILE A 141 3.25 2.66 -0.64
N PRO A 142 3.40 2.58 -1.98
CA PRO A 142 4.34 3.44 -2.69
C PRO A 142 3.85 4.89 -2.71
N LEU A 143 4.77 5.85 -2.85
CA LEU A 143 4.43 7.27 -2.92
C LEU A 143 3.42 7.57 -4.03
N ALA A 144 3.56 6.92 -5.19
CA ALA A 144 2.65 7.10 -6.32
C ALA A 144 1.18 6.79 -5.95
N ALA A 145 0.94 5.79 -5.09
CA ALA A 145 -0.39 5.46 -4.61
C ALA A 145 -0.94 6.52 -3.65
N LEU A 146 -0.09 7.11 -2.79
CA LEU A 146 -0.47 8.22 -1.93
C LEU A 146 -0.80 9.49 -2.73
N ILE A 147 0.00 9.81 -3.74
CA ILE A 147 -0.25 10.95 -4.66
C ILE A 147 -1.58 10.75 -5.38
N GLN A 148 -1.83 9.55 -5.90
CA GLN A 148 -3.11 9.27 -6.56
C GLN A 148 -4.28 9.41 -5.57
N TRP A 149 -4.11 8.96 -4.34
CA TRP A 149 -5.12 9.12 -3.29
C TRP A 149 -5.39 10.59 -2.99
N SER A 150 -4.36 11.40 -2.75
CA SER A 150 -4.54 12.82 -2.42
C SER A 150 -5.27 13.59 -3.54
N ARG A 151 -5.03 13.23 -4.81
CA ARG A 151 -5.66 13.88 -5.96
C ARG A 151 -7.09 13.40 -6.24
N THR A 152 -7.35 12.11 -6.08
CA THR A 152 -8.62 11.49 -6.52
C THR A 152 -9.58 11.19 -5.37
N GLN A 153 -9.12 11.30 -4.12
CA GLN A 153 -9.84 10.88 -2.92
C GLN A 153 -10.23 9.39 -2.94
N ARG A 154 -9.64 8.59 -3.84
CA ARG A 154 -9.82 7.14 -3.89
C ARG A 154 -8.69 6.46 -3.12
N ARG A 155 -9.07 5.73 -2.08
CA ARG A 155 -8.11 5.01 -1.23
C ARG A 155 -7.41 3.89 -2.00
N PRO A 156 -6.10 3.69 -1.80
CA PRO A 156 -5.40 2.51 -2.32
C PRO A 156 -6.02 1.22 -1.80
N ALA A 157 -5.97 0.15 -2.59
CA ALA A 157 -6.55 -1.14 -2.22
C ALA A 157 -5.99 -1.69 -0.90
N ALA A 158 -4.68 -1.54 -0.67
CA ALA A 158 -4.05 -1.92 0.59
C ALA A 158 -4.66 -1.18 1.79
N VAL A 159 -4.85 0.14 1.68
CA VAL A 159 -5.48 0.93 2.74
C VAL A 159 -6.92 0.48 2.99
N ALA A 160 -7.70 0.27 1.92
CA ALA A 160 -9.08 -0.20 2.02
C ALA A 160 -9.19 -1.58 2.70
N HIS A 161 -8.26 -2.50 2.41
CA HIS A 161 -8.20 -3.82 3.03
C HIS A 161 -7.90 -3.72 4.53
N TYR A 162 -6.87 -2.97 4.92
CA TYR A 162 -6.51 -2.84 6.34
C TYR A 162 -7.56 -2.09 7.16
N LEU A 163 -8.28 -1.13 6.55
CA LEU A 163 -9.45 -0.52 7.19
C LEU A 163 -10.54 -1.54 7.56
N GLN A 164 -10.71 -2.60 6.77
CA GLN A 164 -11.65 -3.67 7.09
C GLN A 164 -11.14 -4.52 8.25
N LEU A 165 -9.85 -4.85 8.26
CA LEU A 165 -9.21 -5.61 9.36
C LEU A 165 -9.28 -4.87 10.69
N THR A 166 -9.04 -3.55 10.71
CA THR A 166 -9.17 -2.73 11.94
C THR A 166 -10.61 -2.64 12.43
N ARG A 167 -11.59 -2.78 11.54
CA ARG A 167 -13.03 -2.71 11.89
C ARG A 167 -13.59 -4.02 12.41
N SER A 168 -12.99 -5.16 12.10
CA SER A 168 -13.48 -6.45 12.58
C SER A 168 -13.39 -6.51 14.10
N PRO A 169 -14.52 -6.46 14.82
CA PRO A 169 -14.49 -6.66 16.26
C PRO A 169 -14.01 -8.08 16.50
N GLU A 170 -12.91 -8.21 17.23
CA GLU A 170 -12.50 -9.48 17.82
C GLU A 170 -13.71 -9.95 18.64
N THR A 171 -14.29 -11.05 18.19
CA THR A 171 -15.65 -11.43 18.52
C THR A 171 -15.78 -11.57 20.02
N ALA A 172 -16.79 -10.87 20.57
CA ALA A 172 -17.43 -11.25 21.81
C ALA A 172 -17.89 -12.72 21.72
N ALA A 173 -17.01 -13.64 22.08
CA ALA A 173 -17.30 -15.06 22.15
C ALA A 173 -16.26 -15.73 23.06
N ASN A 174 -16.52 -15.67 24.37
CA ASN A 174 -16.30 -16.76 25.33
C ASN A 174 -16.80 -16.33 26.72
N SER A 175 -18.12 -16.15 26.85
CA SER A 175 -18.86 -16.17 28.13
C SER A 175 -20.36 -16.34 27.86
N ALA A 176 -20.75 -17.37 27.11
CA ALA A 176 -22.14 -17.82 27.05
C ALA A 176 -22.22 -19.26 26.52
N THR A 177 -21.91 -20.22 27.38
CA THR A 177 -22.29 -21.63 27.25
C THR A 177 -22.33 -22.17 28.68
N SER A 178 -23.33 -22.87 29.18
CA SER A 178 -24.69 -23.21 28.77
C SER A 178 -25.21 -23.91 30.02
N ARG A 179 -26.13 -23.31 30.79
CA ARG A 179 -26.80 -24.06 31.86
C ARG A 179 -27.89 -24.91 31.22
N GLN A 180 -27.63 -26.21 31.18
CA GLN A 180 -28.59 -27.25 30.88
C GLN A 180 -29.85 -27.06 31.74
N THR A 181 -31.00 -26.88 31.10
CA THR A 181 -32.29 -27.23 31.67
C THR A 181 -32.85 -28.42 30.90
N ILE A 182 -32.81 -29.55 31.57
CA ILE A 182 -33.53 -30.77 31.20
C ILE A 182 -35.00 -30.54 31.56
N SER A 183 -35.92 -30.63 30.60
CA SER A 183 -37.26 -31.13 30.89
C SER A 183 -37.98 -31.61 29.64
N SER A 184 -38.26 -32.90 29.68
CA SER A 184 -39.03 -33.74 28.77
C SER A 184 -40.52 -33.45 28.79
N LYS A 185 -41.19 -33.44 27.62
CA LYS A 185 -42.21 -34.43 27.20
C LYS A 185 -42.94 -34.03 25.90
N PRO A 186 -43.37 -35.02 25.09
CA PRO A 186 -44.10 -34.80 23.85
C PRO A 186 -45.62 -34.85 24.10
N TYR A 187 -46.40 -34.07 23.35
CA TYR A 187 -47.84 -34.33 23.19
C TYR A 187 -48.25 -34.24 21.72
N ILE A 188 -48.91 -35.30 21.29
CA ILE A 188 -49.50 -35.54 19.98
C ILE A 188 -50.89 -34.92 19.97
N SER A 189 -51.22 -34.13 18.95
CA SER A 189 -52.58 -34.03 18.41
C SER A 189 -52.58 -33.49 16.97
N LYS A 190 -53.05 -34.34 16.05
CA LYS A 190 -53.63 -34.01 14.73
C LYS A 190 -55.16 -33.79 14.93
N PRO A 191 -55.98 -33.60 13.88
CA PRO A 191 -55.93 -32.73 12.70
C PRO A 191 -57.28 -32.00 12.47
N THR A 192 -57.34 -31.07 11.50
CA THR A 192 -58.49 -30.55 10.68
C THR A 192 -58.27 -29.04 10.49
N GLY A 193 -58.33 -28.40 9.33
CA GLY A 193 -58.95 -28.70 8.05
C GLY A 193 -59.75 -27.46 7.64
N ARG A 194 -59.30 -26.65 6.66
CA ARG A 194 -60.17 -25.87 5.76
C ARG A 194 -59.41 -25.13 4.66
N LEU A 195 -59.97 -25.26 3.45
CA LEU A 195 -59.64 -24.59 2.20
C LEU A 195 -60.21 -23.16 2.13
N ALA A 196 -59.68 -22.41 1.14
CA ALA A 196 -60.17 -21.18 0.52
C ALA A 196 -59.96 -19.90 1.35
N THR A 197 -59.39 -18.82 0.81
CA THR A 197 -59.89 -18.09 -0.37
C THR A 197 -58.82 -17.10 -0.85
N ALA A 198 -58.57 -17.01 -2.15
CA ALA A 198 -57.80 -15.93 -2.78
C ALA A 198 -58.66 -14.65 -2.90
N PRO A 199 -58.06 -13.45 -2.87
CA PRO A 199 -57.99 -12.71 -4.14
C PRO A 199 -56.70 -11.87 -4.33
N THR A 200 -56.18 -11.89 -5.56
CA THR A 200 -55.38 -10.83 -6.21
C THR A 200 -56.23 -9.56 -6.47
N PRO A 201 -55.71 -8.38 -6.88
CA PRO A 201 -54.40 -8.05 -7.48
C PRO A 201 -53.74 -6.81 -6.79
N VAL A 202 -52.55 -6.32 -7.16
CA VAL A 202 -52.34 -5.19 -8.10
C VAL A 202 -50.85 -5.10 -8.45
N LEU A 203 -50.60 -4.81 -9.73
CA LEU A 203 -49.32 -4.58 -10.38
C LEU A 203 -48.42 -3.57 -9.65
N SER A 204 -47.11 -3.82 -9.65
CA SER A 204 -46.13 -2.78 -10.00
C SER A 204 -44.89 -3.37 -10.66
N ARG A 205 -44.81 -3.02 -11.95
CA ARG A 205 -43.76 -3.26 -12.93
C ARG A 205 -42.58 -2.33 -12.61
N SER A 206 -41.39 -2.88 -12.39
CA SER A 206 -40.15 -2.14 -12.61
C SER A 206 -39.20 -2.98 -13.43
N ILE A 207 -39.15 -2.63 -14.71
CA ILE A 207 -38.15 -3.07 -15.67
C ILE A 207 -36.92 -2.20 -15.40
N HIS A 208 -35.87 -2.78 -14.83
CA HIS A 208 -34.54 -2.19 -14.90
C HIS A 208 -33.69 -2.95 -15.90
N LYS A 209 -33.50 -2.27 -17.04
CA LYS A 209 -32.61 -2.61 -18.13
C LYS A 209 -31.19 -2.72 -17.57
N THR A 210 -30.62 -3.91 -17.62
CA THR A 210 -29.18 -4.13 -17.50
C THR A 210 -28.50 -3.69 -18.80
N PRO A 211 -27.57 -2.71 -18.80
CA PRO A 211 -26.64 -2.56 -19.90
C PRO A 211 -25.47 -3.54 -19.74
N ALA A 212 -25.13 -4.11 -20.89
CA ALA A 212 -24.19 -5.18 -21.18
C ALA A 212 -22.80 -5.06 -20.52
N ARG A 213 -22.33 -6.21 -20.01
CA ARG A 213 -20.91 -6.50 -19.78
C ARG A 213 -20.15 -6.37 -21.10
N ARG A 214 -19.14 -5.49 -21.14
CA ARG A 214 -18.02 -5.61 -22.09
C ARG A 214 -16.79 -6.11 -21.33
N PRO A 215 -16.13 -7.20 -21.76
CA PRO A 215 -14.87 -7.64 -21.15
C PRO A 215 -13.72 -6.78 -21.68
N ALA A 216 -13.10 -5.98 -20.81
CA ALA A 216 -11.86 -5.26 -21.10
C ALA A 216 -10.68 -6.23 -20.95
N HIS A 217 -10.34 -6.96 -22.02
CA HIS A 217 -9.23 -7.92 -22.05
C HIS A 217 -7.98 -7.40 -22.81
N TRP A 218 -7.90 -6.10 -23.11
CA TRP A 218 -6.85 -5.52 -23.96
C TRP A 218 -5.73 -4.77 -23.23
N SER A 219 -5.86 -4.49 -21.93
CA SER A 219 -4.82 -3.76 -21.18
C SER A 219 -3.63 -4.62 -20.73
N ARG A 220 -3.68 -5.95 -20.95
CA ARG A 220 -2.58 -6.87 -20.62
C ARG A 220 -1.57 -7.07 -21.75
N LEU A 221 -1.84 -6.61 -22.98
CA LEU A 221 -0.92 -6.76 -24.12
C LEU A 221 0.05 -5.59 -24.29
N VAL A 222 -0.25 -4.41 -23.73
CA VAL A 222 0.63 -3.22 -23.86
C VAL A 222 1.66 -3.12 -22.73
N ALA A 223 1.44 -3.80 -21.60
CA ALA A 223 2.35 -3.74 -20.44
C ALA A 223 3.59 -4.66 -20.57
N ASN A 224 3.63 -5.57 -21.56
CA ASN A 224 4.74 -6.53 -21.74
C ASN A 224 5.73 -6.16 -22.86
N SER A 225 5.48 -5.12 -23.65
CA SER A 225 6.36 -4.74 -24.76
C SER A 225 7.63 -4.03 -24.31
N VAL A 226 7.57 -3.19 -23.27
CA VAL A 226 8.74 -2.45 -22.77
C VAL A 226 9.80 -3.38 -22.15
N ASN A 227 9.37 -4.43 -21.45
CA ASN A 227 10.30 -5.39 -20.84
C ASN A 227 10.97 -6.28 -21.89
N LEU A 228 10.26 -6.62 -22.97
CA LEU A 228 10.80 -7.41 -24.08
C LEU A 228 11.89 -6.64 -24.84
N ILE A 229 11.67 -5.34 -25.10
CA ILE A 229 12.65 -4.48 -25.79
C ILE A 229 13.94 -4.38 -24.96
N MET A 230 13.84 -4.21 -23.63
CA MET A 230 15.01 -4.17 -22.75
C MET A 230 15.80 -5.50 -22.77
N ILE A 231 15.11 -6.64 -22.71
CA ILE A 231 15.75 -7.96 -22.75
C ILE A 231 16.45 -8.20 -24.10
N VAL A 232 15.82 -7.85 -25.21
CA VAL A 232 16.42 -7.98 -26.56
C VAL A 232 17.65 -7.08 -26.69
N THR A 233 17.58 -5.85 -26.17
CA THR A 233 18.69 -4.89 -26.26
C THR A 233 19.89 -5.35 -25.44
N VAL A 234 19.68 -5.81 -24.20
CA VAL A 234 20.76 -6.34 -23.34
C VAL A 234 21.36 -7.61 -23.94
N SER A 235 20.53 -8.49 -24.49
CA SER A 235 20.98 -9.73 -25.14
C SER A 235 21.81 -9.43 -26.40
N ALA A 236 21.41 -8.44 -27.21
CA ALA A 236 22.15 -8.03 -28.39
C ALA A 236 23.51 -7.41 -28.05
N ILE A 237 23.58 -6.61 -26.97
CA ILE A 237 24.83 -6.04 -26.47
C ILE A 237 25.75 -7.15 -25.98
N ALA A 238 25.25 -8.08 -25.17
CA ALA A 238 26.04 -9.22 -24.68
C ALA A 238 26.56 -10.09 -25.85
N TRP A 239 25.71 -10.37 -26.85
CA TRP A 239 26.09 -11.12 -28.05
C TRP A 239 27.21 -10.44 -28.83
N ARG A 240 27.16 -9.10 -28.95
CA ARG A 240 28.18 -8.31 -29.66
C ARG A 240 29.58 -8.47 -29.04
N PHE A 241 29.67 -8.63 -27.73
CA PHE A 241 30.95 -8.81 -27.04
C PHE A 241 31.48 -10.26 -27.09
N ILE A 242 30.59 -11.26 -27.16
CA ILE A 242 30.97 -12.67 -27.14
C ILE A 242 31.35 -13.18 -28.55
N SER A 243 30.69 -12.70 -29.61
CA SER A 243 30.91 -13.22 -30.97
C SER A 243 30.72 -12.14 -32.06
N PRO A 244 31.66 -11.19 -32.18
CA PRO A 244 31.52 -10.01 -33.04
C PRO A 244 31.42 -10.33 -34.54
N VAL A 245 32.06 -11.43 -34.99
CA VAL A 245 32.06 -11.84 -36.41
C VAL A 245 30.67 -12.31 -36.86
N SER A 246 30.00 -13.13 -36.04
CA SER A 246 28.64 -13.61 -36.30
C SER A 246 27.60 -12.49 -36.29
N PHE A 247 27.77 -11.49 -35.40
CA PHE A 247 26.87 -10.35 -35.30
C PHE A 247 26.91 -9.49 -36.56
N ASN A 248 28.10 -9.18 -37.08
CA ASN A 248 28.24 -8.33 -38.27
C ASN A 248 27.72 -9.02 -39.55
N GLN A 249 27.80 -10.36 -39.66
CA GLN A 249 27.24 -11.10 -40.80
C GLN A 249 25.71 -10.98 -40.89
N ILE A 250 25.01 -10.99 -39.75
CA ILE A 250 23.55 -10.85 -39.72
C ILE A 250 23.13 -9.47 -40.23
N TRP A 251 23.82 -8.41 -39.82
CA TRP A 251 23.53 -7.05 -40.27
C TRP A 251 23.85 -6.80 -41.75
N GLN A 252 24.78 -7.56 -42.33
CA GLN A 252 25.06 -7.51 -43.77
C GLN A 252 24.01 -8.25 -44.61
N GLN A 253 23.21 -9.14 -44.01
CA GLN A 253 22.15 -9.88 -44.71
C GLN A 253 20.77 -9.22 -44.62
N ILE A 254 20.61 -8.13 -43.88
CA ILE A 254 19.35 -7.39 -43.81
C ILE A 254 19.30 -6.42 -44.99
N PRO A 255 18.51 -6.68 -46.05
CA PRO A 255 18.32 -5.70 -47.11
C PRO A 255 17.65 -4.46 -46.50
N ILE A 256 18.31 -3.31 -46.61
CA ILE A 256 17.74 -2.03 -46.23
C ILE A 256 16.55 -1.77 -47.16
N VAL A 257 15.33 -2.03 -46.68
CA VAL A 257 14.11 -1.63 -47.40
C VAL A 257 13.95 -0.13 -47.19
N GLY A 258 14.33 0.62 -48.22
CA GLY A 258 14.26 2.08 -48.26
C GLY A 258 14.60 2.63 -49.64
N LYS A 259 13.72 2.39 -50.61
CA LYS A 259 13.36 3.35 -51.65
C LYS A 259 11.85 3.53 -51.60
#